data_AF-A0A150ILA1-F1
#
_entry.id   AF-A0A150ILA1-F1
#
_cell.length_a   1.000
_cell.length_b   1.000
_cell.length_c   1.000
_cell.angle_alpha   90.00
_cell.angle_beta   90.00
_cell.angle_gamma   90.00
#
_symmetry.space_group_name_H-M   'P 1'
#
loop_
_entity.id
_entity.type
_entity.pdbx_description
1 polymer ?
#
loop_
_entity_poly.entity_id
_entity_poly.type
_entity_poly.pdbx_seq_one_letter_code
_entity_poly.pdbx_strand_id
1 'polypeptide(L)' 'MYIAECPEIGTVSQGVTIDESLANLKEATELYLEEFPIEKHSKPILTVFEVSPNVKS' A
#
# COMPACT_ATOMS: atom_id res chain seq x y z
N MET A 1 -5.08 -1.59 -15.27
CA MET A 1 -4.58 -2.49 -14.21
C MET A 1 -4.06 -1.60 -13.10
N TYR A 2 -4.64 -1.73 -11.92
CA TYR A 2 -4.30 -0.95 -10.73
C TYR A 2 -3.53 -1.84 -9.77
N ILE A 3 -2.59 -1.24 -9.05
CA ILE A 3 -1.76 -1.88 -8.04
C ILE A 3 -2.02 -1.14 -6.73
N ALA A 4 -2.28 -1.88 -5.68
CA ALA A 4 -2.46 -1.38 -4.33
C ALA A 4 -1.43 -2.06 -3.42
N GLU A 5 -0.83 -1.31 -2.51
CA GLU A 5 0.16 -1.81 -1.56
C GLU A 5 -0.18 -1.35 -0.14
N CYS A 6 0.14 -2.19 0.86
CA CYS A 6 0.15 -1.82 2.26
C CYS A 6 1.62 -1.75 2.70
N PRO A 7 2.24 -0.56 2.72
CA PRO A 7 3.69 -0.42 2.96
C PRO A 7 4.11 -0.84 4.37
N GLU A 8 3.20 -0.79 5.34
CA GLU A 8 3.47 -1.23 6.71
C GLU A 8 3.70 -2.74 6.82
N ILE A 9 3.05 -3.52 5.95
CA ILE A 9 3.12 -4.99 5.96
C ILE A 9 3.99 -5.49 4.80
N GLY A 10 4.11 -4.71 3.73
CA GLY A 10 4.74 -5.12 2.48
C GLY A 10 3.84 -6.01 1.62
N THR A 11 2.53 -6.04 1.87
CA THR A 11 1.57 -6.75 1.03
C THR A 11 1.23 -5.91 -0.19
N VAL A 12 1.07 -6.57 -1.33
CA VAL A 12 0.74 -5.94 -2.62
C VAL A 12 -0.34 -6.76 -3.31
N SER A 13 -1.27 -6.08 -3.97
CA SER A 13 -2.29 -6.72 -4.77
C SER A 13 -2.64 -5.89 -6.00
N GLN A 14 -3.37 -6.51 -6.93
CA GLN A 14 -3.70 -5.93 -8.22
C GLN A 14 -5.18 -6.15 -8.58
N GLY A 15 -5.73 -5.28 -9.42
CA GLY A 15 -7.11 -5.36 -9.89
C GLY A 15 -7.34 -4.61 -11.21
N VAL A 16 -8.49 -4.86 -11.84
CA VAL A 16 -8.93 -4.14 -13.05
C VAL A 16 -9.42 -2.75 -12.68
N THR A 17 -10.01 -2.58 -11.49
CA THR A 17 -10.43 -1.30 -10.90
C THR A 17 -9.67 -0.98 -9.62
N ILE A 18 -9.77 0.28 -9.17
CA ILE A 18 -9.21 0.72 -7.88
C ILE A 18 -9.86 -0.08 -6.74
N ASP A 19 -11.20 -0.13 -6.70
CA ASP A 19 -11.95 -0.83 -5.65
C ASP A 19 -11.59 -2.32 -5.58
N GLU A 20 -11.43 -2.97 -6.74
CA GLU A 20 -11.00 -4.37 -6.80
C GLU A 20 -9.58 -4.55 -6.26
N SER A 21 -8.64 -3.69 -6.66
CA SER A 21 -7.26 -3.77 -6.15
C SER A 21 -7.18 -3.56 -4.63
N LEU A 22 -8.04 -2.69 -4.07
CA LEU A 22 -8.15 -2.45 -2.64
C LEU A 22 -8.80 -3.63 -1.90
N ALA A 23 -9.86 -4.21 -2.46
CA ALA A 23 -10.50 -5.41 -1.89
C ALA A 23 -9.51 -6.58 -1.85
N ASN A 24 -8.82 -6.84 -2.95
CA ASN A 24 -7.82 -7.90 -3.04
C ASN A 24 -6.62 -7.64 -2.10
N LEU A 25 -6.19 -6.38 -1.93
CA LEU A 25 -5.14 -6.02 -0.97
C LEU A 25 -5.57 -6.28 0.47
N LYS A 26 -6.82 -5.96 0.81
CA LYS A 26 -7.36 -6.19 2.16
C LYS A 26 -7.32 -7.67 2.50
N GLU A 27 -7.83 -8.53 1.62
CA GLU A 27 -7.83 -9.98 1.82
C GLU A 27 -6.40 -10.54 1.97
N ALA A 28 -5.49 -10.14 1.09
CA ALA A 28 -4.08 -10.55 1.17
C ALA A 28 -3.41 -10.12 2.48
N THR A 29 -3.77 -8.94 2.99
CA THR A 29 -3.24 -8.42 4.27
C THR A 29 -3.84 -9.16 5.46
N GLU A 30 -5.15 -9.43 5.45
CA GLU A 30 -5.81 -10.20 6.51
C GLU A 30 -5.22 -11.61 6.61
N LEU A 31 -5.03 -12.31 5.49
CA LEU A 31 -4.38 -13.63 5.45
C LEU A 31 -2.95 -13.59 6.00
N TYR A 32 -2.17 -12.57 5.65
CA TYR A 32 -0.82 -12.42 6.20
C TYR A 32 -0.84 -12.23 7.72
N LEU A 33 -1.77 -11.41 8.24
CA LEU A 33 -1.90 -11.13 9.67
C LEU A 33 -2.42 -12.33 10.48
N GLU A 34 -3.22 -13.20 9.86
CA GLU A 34 -3.64 -14.47 10.47
C GLU A 34 -2.45 -15.41 10.70
N GLU A 35 -1.51 -15.46 9.75
CA GLU A 35 -0.30 -16.28 9.86
C GLU A 35 0.81 -15.61 10.70
N PHE A 36 0.94 -14.29 10.60
CA PHE A 36 2.00 -13.49 11.22
C PHE A 36 1.40 -12.27 11.92
N PRO A 37 0.82 -12.42 13.13
CA PRO A 37 0.23 -11.31 13.86
C PRO A 37 1.30 -10.28 14.25
N ILE A 38 1.03 -9.01 13.96
CA ILE A 38 1.98 -7.93 14.13
C ILE A 38 1.78 -7.25 15.49
N GLU A 39 2.86 -7.06 16.24
CA GLU A 39 2.84 -6.26 17.46
C GLU A 39 2.76 -4.77 17.08
N LYS A 40 1.77 -4.05 17.62
CA LYS A 40 1.44 -2.64 17.32
C LYS A 40 2.67 -1.78 16.97
N HIS A 41 2.82 -1.43 15.69
CA HIS A 41 3.73 -0.37 15.28
C HIS A 41 3.09 1.00 15.46
N SER A 42 3.91 2.00 15.79
CA SER A 42 3.51 3.41 15.84
C SER A 42 2.88 3.81 14.52
N LYS A 43 1.78 4.58 14.56
CA LYS A 43 1.10 5.07 13.35
C LYS A 43 2.10 5.82 12.46
N PRO A 44 2.39 5.36 11.23
CA PRO A 44 3.30 6.06 10.35
C PRO A 44 2.69 7.41 9.92
N ILE A 45 3.56 8.40 9.68
CA ILE A 45 3.16 9.68 9.08
C ILE A 45 3.25 9.51 7.56
N LEU A 46 2.10 9.36 6.91
CA LEU A 46 2.00 9.35 5.46
C LEU A 46 1.84 10.78 4.95
N THR A 47 2.75 11.21 4.08
CA THR A 47 2.68 12.53 3.42
C THR A 47 3.12 12.40 1.96
N VAL A 48 2.49 13.17 1.08
CA VAL A 48 2.79 13.21 -0.35
C VAL A 48 3.27 14.63 -0.67
N PHE A 49 4.35 14.77 -1.43
CA PHE A 49 4.85 16.07 -1.88
C PHE A 49 5.24 15.99 -3.36
N GLU A 50 5.03 17.09 -4.07
CA GLU A 50 5.36 17.20 -5.50
C GLU A 50 6.68 17.96 -5.67
N VAL A 51 7.51 17.54 -6.61
CA VAL A 51 8.77 18.22 -6.97
C VAL A 51 8.75 18.54 -8.45
N SER A 52 8.96 19.81 -8.80
CA SER A 52 9.15 20.21 -10.20
C SER A 52 10.57 19.88 -10.67
N PRO A 53 10.76 19.31 -11.87
CA PRO A 53 12.09 19.08 -12.42
C PRO A 53 12.77 20.43 -12.71
N ASN A 54 13.93 20.66 -12.11
CA ASN A 54 14.79 21.80 -12.46
C ASN A 54 15.42 21.56 -13.83
N VAL A 55 14.77 22.01 -14.89
CA VAL A 55 15.38 22.07 -16.22
C VAL A 55 16.31 23.28 -16.24
N LYS A 56 17.61 23.07 -16.06
CA LYS A 56 18.61 24.08 -16.42
C LYS A 56 18.73 24.09 -17.95
N SER A 57 18.32 25.21 -18.56
CA SER A 57 18.55 25.50 -19.98
C SER A 57 20.03 25.83 -20.24
#